data_AF-A0A2V9XK22-F1
#
_entry.id   AF-A0A2V9XK22-F1
#
_cell.length_a   1.000
_cell.length_b   1.000
_cell.length_c   1.000
_cell.angle_alpha   90.00
_cell.angle_beta   90.00
_cell.angle_gamma   90.00
#
_symmetry.space_group_name_H-M   'P 1'
#
loop_
_entity.id
_entity.type
_entity.pdbx_description
1 polymer ?
#
loop_
_entity_poly.entity_id
_entity_poly.type
_entity_poly.pdbx_seq_one_letter_code
_entity_poly.pdbx_strand_id
1 'polypeptide(L)' 'MLSAPGTLTLHDVGADGRALISRDAMRAGAIGLAPGENKERDLSWQDWTVPNDISEDGKLVLFVEPGEA' A
#
# COMPACT_ATOMS: atom_id res chain seq x y z
N MET A 1 10.82 6.02 25.51
CA MET A 1 9.77 5.55 24.59
C MET A 1 10.47 4.88 23.42
N LEU A 2 10.01 3.71 22.96
CA LEU A 2 10.55 3.10 21.73
C LEU A 2 10.16 3.99 20.55
N SER A 3 11.12 4.30 19.67
CA SER A 3 10.89 5.07 18.44
C SER A 3 11.62 4.37 17.29
N ALA A 4 10.91 4.18 16.19
CA ALA A 4 11.44 3.68 14.93
C ALA A 4 10.61 4.27 13.78
N PRO A 5 11.18 4.46 12.59
CA PRO A 5 10.44 4.95 11.43
C PRO A 5 9.45 3.88 10.91
N GLY A 6 8.29 4.31 10.43
CA GLY A 6 7.27 3.45 9.83
C GLY A 6 6.35 2.76 10.84
N THR A 7 5.45 1.92 10.32
CA THR A 7 4.44 1.25 11.14
C THR A 7 5.06 0.17 12.01
N LEU A 8 4.74 0.22 13.31
CA LEU A 8 5.07 -0.82 14.28
C LEU A 8 3.82 -1.58 14.66
N THR A 9 3.87 -2.90 14.55
CA THR A 9 2.78 -3.79 14.99
C THR A 9 3.21 -4.53 16.24
N LEU A 10 2.45 -4.35 17.32
CA LEU A 10 2.61 -5.12 18.55
C LEU A 10 1.88 -6.46 18.39
N HIS A 11 2.62 -7.56 18.55
CA HIS A 11 2.08 -8.91 18.46
C HIS A 11 1.72 -9.47 19.84
N ASP A 12 2.60 -9.28 20.83
CA ASP A 12 2.40 -9.84 22.18
C ASP A 12 3.24 -9.09 23.24
N VAL A 13 2.85 -9.23 24.50
CA VAL A 13 3.57 -8.72 25.68
C VAL A 13 3.66 -9.82 26.74
N GLY A 14 4.88 -10.24 27.04
CA GLY A 14 5.16 -11.22 28.11
C GLY A 14 4.91 -10.64 29.50
N ALA A 15 4.68 -11.52 30.48
CA ALA A 15 4.47 -11.13 31.88
C ALA A 15 5.68 -10.40 32.52
N ASP A 16 6.86 -10.50 31.91
CA ASP A 16 8.07 -9.78 32.31
C ASP A 16 8.24 -8.42 31.61
N GLY A 17 7.25 -8.00 30.82
CA GLY A 17 7.20 -6.70 30.14
C GLY A 17 7.94 -6.64 28.80
N ARG A 18 8.49 -7.77 28.31
CA ARG A 18 9.07 -7.81 26.95
C ARG A 18 7.97 -7.87 25.90
N ALA A 19 8.10 -7.05 24.87
CA ALA A 19 7.16 -6.99 23.75
C ALA A 19 7.74 -7.64 22.49
N LEU A 20 6.91 -8.41 21.78
CA LEU A 20 7.19 -8.87 20.42
C LEU A 20 6.59 -7.86 19.45
N ILE A 21 7.44 -7.19 18.67
CA ILE A 21 7.04 -6.11 17.75
C ILE A 21 7.66 -6.39 16.38
N SER A 22 6.90 -6.14 15.30
CA SER A 22 7.43 -6.04 13.94
C SER A 22 7.43 -4.59 13.45
N ARG A 23 8.36 -4.28 12.54
CA ARG A 23 8.27 -3.11 11.68
C ARG A 23 7.73 -3.58 10.35
N ASP A 24 6.56 -3.09 9.98
CA ASP A 24 5.88 -3.52 8.77
C ASP A 24 6.14 -2.53 7.63
N ALA A 25 6.38 -3.07 6.44
CA ALA A 25 6.48 -2.32 5.20
C ALA A 25 5.42 -2.87 4.24
N MET A 26 4.21 -2.36 4.37
CA MET A 26 3.08 -2.75 3.53
C MET A 26 3.03 -1.85 2.30
N ARG A 27 2.75 -2.45 1.14
CA ARG A 27 2.49 -1.71 -0.09
C ARG A 27 1.22 -2.20 -0.77
N ALA A 28 0.52 -1.30 -1.44
CA ALA A 28 -0.54 -1.60 -2.38
C ALA A 28 -0.10 -1.18 -3.80
N GLY A 29 -0.27 -2.09 -4.75
CA GLY A 29 0.02 -1.84 -6.16
C GLY A 29 -1.21 -2.04 -7.01
N ALA A 30 -1.20 -1.47 -8.21
CA ALA A 30 -2.26 -1.62 -9.19
C ALA A 30 -1.70 -2.20 -10.49
N ILE A 31 -2.45 -3.12 -11.09
CA ILE A 31 -2.18 -3.65 -12.42
C ILE A 31 -3.40 -3.32 -13.28
N GLY A 32 -3.19 -2.92 -14.53
CA GLY A 32 -4.27 -2.60 -15.44
C GLY A 32 -4.02 -3.09 -16.86
N LEU A 33 -5.10 -3.39 -17.56
CA LEU A 33 -5.13 -3.64 -19.00
C LEU A 33 -5.89 -2.50 -19.65
N ALA A 34 -5.21 -1.69 -20.47
CA ALA A 34 -5.89 -0.56 -21.10
C ALA A 34 -6.72 -0.98 -22.32
N PRO A 35 -7.70 -0.17 -22.74
CA PRO A 35 -8.50 -0.45 -23.93
C PRO A 35 -7.63 -0.68 -25.17
N GLY A 36 -7.87 -1.81 -25.86
CA GLY A 36 -7.15 -2.20 -27.07
C GLY A 36 -5.80 -2.88 -26.85
N GLU A 37 -5.34 -3.01 -25.60
CA GLU A 37 -4.14 -3.77 -25.26
C GLU A 37 -4.47 -5.25 -25.02
N ASN A 38 -3.46 -6.10 -25.14
CA ASN A 38 -3.55 -7.55 -24.88
C ASN A 38 -2.63 -8.00 -23.74
N LYS A 39 -2.01 -7.06 -23.03
CA LYS A 39 -1.06 -7.32 -21.96
C LYS A 39 -1.25 -6.30 -20.85
N GLU A 40 -1.32 -6.81 -19.63
CA GLU A 40 -1.36 -6.00 -18.42
C GLU A 40 -0.06 -5.24 -18.19
N ARG A 41 -0.18 -4.09 -17.53
CA ARG A 41 0.94 -3.26 -17.07
C ARG A 41 0.80 -2.95 -15.59
N ASP A 42 1.96 -2.81 -14.95
CA ASP A 42 2.05 -2.25 -13.61
C ASP A 42 1.71 -0.75 -13.67
N LEU A 43 0.70 -0.36 -12.92
CA LEU A 43 0.23 1.01 -12.73
C LEU A 43 0.58 1.53 -11.33
N SER A 44 1.34 0.75 -10.55
CA SER A 44 1.72 1.13 -9.19
C SER A 44 2.55 2.40 -9.19
N TRP A 45 2.25 3.24 -8.22
CA TRP A 45 2.89 4.50 -7.91
C TRP A 45 3.23 4.53 -6.43
N GLN A 46 4.50 4.80 -6.11
CA GLN A 46 5.03 4.77 -4.74
C GLN A 46 4.59 3.51 -3.98
N ASP A 47 3.93 3.66 -2.84
CA ASP A 47 3.73 2.57 -1.89
C ASP A 47 2.26 2.16 -1.77
N TRP A 48 1.30 2.96 -2.23
CA TRP A 48 -0.10 2.70 -1.90
C TRP A 48 -1.11 3.03 -3.01
N THR A 49 -0.93 2.46 -4.19
CA THR A 49 -1.84 2.70 -5.31
C THR A 49 -3.09 1.84 -5.20
N VAL A 50 -4.18 2.42 -4.69
CA VAL A 50 -5.49 1.75 -4.60
C VAL A 50 -6.50 2.44 -5.53
N PRO A 51 -6.91 1.81 -6.64
CA PRO A 51 -7.92 2.33 -7.55
C PRO A 51 -9.28 2.51 -6.86
N ASN A 52 -9.92 3.65 -7.10
CA ASN A 52 -11.26 3.97 -6.59
C ASN A 52 -12.30 4.10 -7.72
N ASP A 53 -11.89 4.57 -8.90
CA ASP A 53 -12.80 4.72 -10.05
C ASP A 53 -12.03 4.71 -11.39
N ILE A 54 -12.75 4.53 -12.49
CA ILE A 54 -12.22 4.55 -13.86
C ILE A 54 -13.10 5.41 -14.77
N SER A 55 -12.50 6.19 -15.66
CA SER A 55 -13.27 6.95 -16.66
C SER A 55 -14.03 6.01 -17.60
N GLU A 56 -15.15 6.49 -18.15
CA GLU A 56 -15.98 5.70 -19.07
C GLU A 56 -15.21 5.17 -20.28
N ASP A 57 -14.22 5.92 -20.77
CA ASP A 57 -13.35 5.50 -21.87
C ASP A 57 -12.17 4.61 -21.45
N GLY A 58 -12.07 4.28 -20.16
CA GLY A 58 -11.05 3.40 -19.60
C GLY A 58 -9.63 3.96 -19.59
N LYS A 59 -9.43 5.24 -19.90
CA LYS A 59 -8.09 5.83 -20.04
C LYS A 59 -7.55 6.47 -18.77
N LEU A 60 -8.40 6.78 -17.81
CA LEU A 60 -8.03 7.39 -16.54
C LEU A 60 -8.49 6.53 -15.38
N VAL A 61 -7.61 6.32 -14.40
CA VAL A 61 -7.94 5.66 -13.13
C VAL A 61 -7.75 6.68 -12.02
N LEU A 62 -8.80 6.89 -11.23
CA LEU A 62 -8.70 7.59 -9.96
C LEU A 62 -8.18 6.61 -8.92
N PHE A 63 -7.11 6.96 -8.22
CA PHE A 63 -6.57 6.18 -7.12
C PHE A 63 -6.24 7.09 -5.93
N VAL A 64 -6.12 6.49 -4.75
CA VAL A 64 -5.59 7.16 -3.56
C VAL A 64 -4.14 6.76 -3.38
N GLU A 65 -3.29 7.73 -3.01
CA GLU A 65 -1.92 7.53 -2.55
C GLU A 65 -1.73 8.41 -1.30
N PRO A 66 -1.82 7.88 -0.08
CA PRO A 66 -1.39 8.61 1.10
C PRO A 66 0.10 8.96 1.00
N GLY A 67 0.43 10.25 1.16
CA GLY A 67 1.82 10.64 1.35
C GLY A 67 2.36 10.17 2.70
N GLU A 68 3.66 9.95 2.78
CA GLU A 68 4.34 9.72 4.07
C GLU A 68 4.40 11.02 4.90
N ALA A 69 4.40 10.88 6.23
CA ALA A 69 4.49 11.98 7.21
C ALA A 69 5.88 12.06 7.86
#